data_AF-K5W7W3-F1
#
_entry.id   AF-K5W7W3-F1
#
_cell.length_a   1.000
_cell.length_b   1.000
_cell.length_c   1.000
_cell.angle_alpha   90.00
_cell.angle_beta   90.00
_cell.angle_gamma   90.00
#
_symmetry.space_group_name_H-M   'P 1'
#
loop_
_entity.id
_entity.type
_entity.pdbx_description
1 polymer ?
#
loop_
_entity_poly.entity_id
_entity_poly.type
_entity_poly.pdbx_seq_one_letter_code
_entity_poly.pdbx_strand_id
1 'polypeptide(L)'
;MRKNLSRPFVFVVTEPIVLLFAIYISIMYGTLYALFSAFPIVFQQHKGFSPGQSGLAFLGIGLGIGLGTASQSFQNRIYWRQMEKSETGRAPPEARLHVAMMGSVLAPVGLWWFAWTSTPNVHWIVPILAGVPFGAGVAQILQSLTTYLMDTYNVYFASATAATVVVRSFCGAAFPLFSPAMFDALGDQWAMKIWMVDSK
;
A
#
# COMPACT_ATOMS: atom_id res chain seq x y z
N MET A 1 -10.31 4.65 -32.31
CA MET A 1 -10.69 4.92 -30.91
C MET A 1 -11.37 3.74 -30.19
N ARG A 2 -12.40 3.07 -30.75
CA ARG A 2 -13.12 1.96 -30.07
C ARG A 2 -12.27 0.74 -29.66
N LYS A 3 -11.18 0.40 -30.37
CA LYS A 3 -10.30 -0.72 -30.01
C LYS A 3 -9.44 -0.49 -28.76
N ASN A 4 -9.33 0.75 -28.25
CA ASN A 4 -8.47 1.05 -27.09
C ASN A 4 -9.19 0.96 -25.73
N LEU A 5 -10.53 0.98 -25.71
CA LEU A 5 -11.33 0.96 -24.47
C LEU A 5 -11.63 -0.45 -23.96
N SER A 6 -11.70 -1.46 -24.84
CA SER A 6 -11.93 -2.86 -24.47
C SER A 6 -10.65 -3.61 -24.11
N ARG A 7 -9.48 -3.11 -24.54
CA ARG A 7 -8.16 -3.73 -24.31
C ARG A 7 -7.75 -3.82 -22.84
N PRO A 8 -8.01 -2.84 -21.96
CA PRO A 8 -7.73 -2.95 -20.53
C PRO A 8 -8.42 -4.17 -19.88
N PHE A 9 -9.68 -4.42 -20.25
CA PHE A 9 -10.46 -5.56 -19.75
C PHE A 9 -9.96 -6.90 -20.31
N VAL A 10 -9.53 -6.92 -21.58
CA VAL A 10 -8.90 -8.11 -22.17
C VAL A 10 -7.58 -8.42 -21.45
N PHE A 11 -6.71 -7.43 -21.20
CA PHE A 11 -5.45 -7.66 -20.47
C PHE A 11 -5.69 -8.23 -19.06
N VAL A 12 -6.70 -7.75 -18.33
CA VAL A 12 -7.02 -8.28 -16.99
C VAL A 12 -7.49 -9.73 -17.02
N VAL A 13 -8.21 -10.15 -18.07
CA VAL A 13 -8.73 -11.53 -18.20
C VAL A 13 -7.69 -12.47 -18.83
N THR A 14 -6.81 -11.95 -19.69
CA THR A 14 -5.86 -12.79 -20.47
C THR A 14 -4.48 -12.89 -19.82
N GLU A 15 -4.06 -11.86 -19.07
CA GLU A 15 -2.77 -11.82 -18.37
C GLU A 15 -2.96 -12.01 -16.85
N PRO A 16 -2.81 -13.23 -16.31
CA PRO A 16 -3.01 -13.51 -14.88
C PRO A 16 -2.07 -12.71 -13.98
N ILE A 17 -0.89 -12.32 -14.48
CA ILE A 17 0.08 -11.50 -13.75
C ILE A 17 -0.50 -10.11 -13.46
N VAL A 18 -1.18 -9.48 -14.43
CA VAL A 18 -1.80 -8.16 -14.25
C VAL A 18 -2.95 -8.23 -13.25
N LEU A 19 -3.73 -9.31 -13.26
CA LEU A 19 -4.80 -9.56 -12.30
C LEU A 19 -4.24 -9.68 -10.86
N LEU A 20 -3.22 -10.51 -10.65
CA LEU A 20 -2.60 -10.70 -9.32
C LEU A 20 -2.04 -9.39 -8.76
N PHE A 21 -1.39 -8.61 -9.61
CA PHE A 21 -0.89 -7.29 -9.26
C PHE A 21 -2.00 -6.28 -8.95
N ALA A 22 -3.08 -6.30 -9.72
CA ALA A 22 -4.24 -5.47 -9.46
C ALA A 22 -4.92 -5.82 -8.14
N ILE A 23 -5.07 -7.11 -7.81
CA ILE A 23 -5.59 -7.59 -6.52
C ILE A 23 -4.66 -7.14 -5.38
N TYR A 24 -3.36 -7.32 -5.54
CA TYR A 24 -2.39 -6.94 -4.51
C TYR A 24 -2.41 -5.43 -4.20
N ILE A 25 -2.37 -4.60 -5.23
CA ILE A 25 -2.50 -3.14 -5.08
C ILE A 25 -3.86 -2.80 -4.44
N SER A 26 -4.92 -3.49 -4.84
CA SER A 26 -6.26 -3.26 -4.30
C SER A 26 -6.36 -3.54 -2.81
N ILE A 27 -5.75 -4.61 -2.31
CA ILE A 27 -5.69 -4.92 -0.87
C ILE A 27 -4.94 -3.84 -0.10
N MET A 28 -3.80 -3.39 -0.64
CA MET A 28 -2.99 -2.32 -0.03
C MET A 28 -3.75 -0.99 0.04
N TYR A 29 -4.45 -0.62 -1.04
CA TYR A 29 -5.31 0.57 -1.06
C TYR A 29 -6.53 0.42 -0.16
N GLY A 30 -7.19 -0.73 -0.16
CA GLY A 30 -8.29 -1.03 0.75
C GLY A 30 -7.88 -0.85 2.20
N THR A 31 -6.68 -1.30 2.55
CA THR A 31 -6.11 -1.12 3.90
C THR A 31 -5.80 0.35 4.20
N LEU A 32 -5.25 1.11 3.25
CA LEU A 32 -5.05 2.55 3.40
C LEU A 32 -6.39 3.28 3.65
N TYR A 33 -7.44 2.93 2.91
CA TYR A 33 -8.79 3.47 3.13
C TYR A 33 -9.39 3.05 4.48
N ALA A 34 -9.16 1.81 4.92
CA ALA A 34 -9.56 1.37 6.26
C ALA A 34 -8.82 2.13 7.37
N LEU A 35 -7.54 2.49 7.17
CA LEU A 35 -6.82 3.37 8.09
C LEU A 35 -7.41 4.79 8.11
N PHE A 36 -7.90 5.31 6.98
CA PHE A 36 -8.59 6.61 6.96
C PHE A 36 -9.83 6.63 7.89
N SER A 37 -10.54 5.51 8.03
CA SER A 37 -11.64 5.40 9.01
C SER A 37 -11.18 5.07 10.43
N ALA A 38 -10.11 4.28 10.59
CA ALA A 38 -9.60 3.88 11.90
C ALA A 38 -8.90 5.02 12.65
N PHE A 39 -8.15 5.89 11.96
CA PHE A 39 -7.43 7.01 12.58
C PHE A 39 -8.35 7.95 13.38
N PRO A 40 -9.48 8.44 12.83
CA PRO A 40 -10.44 9.22 13.61
C PRO A 40 -10.95 8.48 14.85
N ILE A 41 -11.21 7.18 14.76
CA ILE A 41 -11.67 6.38 15.91
C ILE A 41 -10.59 6.35 17.00
N VAL A 42 -9.36 6.00 16.64
CA VAL A 42 -8.23 5.90 17.60
C VAL A 42 -7.87 7.26 18.22
N PHE A 43 -7.75 8.32 17.41
CA PHE A 43 -7.30 9.61 17.91
C PHE A 43 -8.43 10.45 18.53
N GLN A 44 -9.66 10.42 17.99
CA GLN A 44 -10.76 11.19 18.55
C GLN A 44 -11.39 10.47 19.77
N GLN A 45 -11.64 9.16 19.70
CA GLN A 45 -12.32 8.45 20.79
C GLN A 45 -11.37 8.04 21.93
N HIS A 46 -10.15 7.55 21.63
CA HIS A 46 -9.23 7.09 22.68
C HIS A 46 -8.24 8.16 23.17
N LYS A 47 -7.96 9.20 22.38
CA LYS A 47 -6.99 10.27 22.75
C LYS A 47 -7.62 11.65 22.90
N GLY A 48 -8.91 11.80 22.63
CA GLY A 48 -9.64 13.07 22.77
C GLY A 48 -9.19 14.17 21.81
N PHE A 49 -8.58 13.82 20.68
CA PHE A 49 -8.13 14.82 19.70
C PHE A 49 -9.30 15.49 19.01
N SER A 50 -9.14 16.77 18.67
CA SER A 50 -10.10 17.47 17.84
C SER A 50 -10.12 16.88 16.41
N PRO A 51 -11.21 17.04 15.64
CA PRO A 51 -11.28 16.57 14.26
C PRO A 51 -10.12 17.09 13.40
N GLY A 52 -9.71 18.36 13.60
CA GLY A 52 -8.55 18.94 12.92
C GLY A 52 -7.24 18.21 13.27
N GLN A 53 -7.00 17.93 14.55
CA GLN A 53 -5.80 17.21 15.00
C GLN A 53 -5.75 15.77 14.48
N SER A 54 -6.90 15.09 14.36
CA SER A 54 -6.97 13.76 13.74
C SER A 54 -6.58 13.79 12.26
N GLY A 55 -6.88 14.90 11.55
CA GLY A 55 -6.41 15.14 10.20
C GLY A 55 -4.89 15.27 10.10
N LEU A 56 -4.24 15.91 11.08
CA LEU A 56 -2.78 16.02 11.12
C LEU A 56 -2.08 14.68 11.30
N ALA A 57 -2.72 13.68 11.92
CA ALA A 57 -2.13 12.35 12.10
C ALA A 57 -1.84 11.66 10.74
N PHE A 58 -2.57 12.01 9.67
CA PHE A 58 -2.30 11.52 8.31
C PHE A 58 -0.99 12.04 7.72
N LEU A 59 -0.41 13.11 8.27
CA LEU A 59 0.90 13.58 7.85
C LEU A 59 2.00 12.53 8.08
N GLY A 60 1.83 11.63 9.05
CA GLY A 60 2.75 10.49 9.24
C GLY A 60 2.80 9.58 8.01
N ILE A 61 1.63 9.26 7.43
CA ILE A 61 1.55 8.49 6.18
C ILE A 61 2.11 9.30 5.01
N GLY A 62 1.79 10.60 4.93
CA GLY A 62 2.33 11.50 3.90
C GLY A 62 3.87 11.57 3.92
N LEU A 63 4.47 11.67 5.10
CA LEU A 63 5.93 11.60 5.28
C LEU A 63 6.49 10.25 4.83
N GLY A 64 5.82 9.14 5.17
CA GLY A 64 6.16 7.81 4.69
C GLY A 64 6.19 7.72 3.16
N ILE A 65 5.16 8.24 2.49
CA ILE A 65 5.08 8.28 1.02
C ILE A 65 6.23 9.12 0.44
N GLY A 66 6.51 10.28 1.03
CA GLY A 66 7.62 11.14 0.62
C GLY A 66 8.98 10.46 0.73
N LEU A 67 9.26 9.81 1.87
CA LEU A 67 10.50 9.06 2.08
C LEU A 67 10.60 7.84 1.16
N GLY A 68 9.50 7.11 0.96
CA GLY A 68 9.42 5.99 0.02
C GLY A 68 9.76 6.44 -1.41
N THR A 69 9.18 7.56 -1.86
CA THR A 69 9.45 8.13 -3.19
C THR A 69 10.90 8.63 -3.32
N ALA A 70 11.45 9.27 -2.29
CA ALA A 70 12.85 9.70 -2.29
C ALA A 70 13.83 8.51 -2.36
N SER A 71 13.51 7.41 -1.68
CA SER A 71 14.30 6.17 -1.70
C SER A 71 14.33 5.52 -3.10
N GLN A 72 13.35 5.80 -3.96
CA GLN A 72 13.29 5.29 -5.32
C GLN A 72 14.46 5.76 -6.17
N SER A 73 14.86 7.03 -6.06
CA SER A 73 15.98 7.59 -6.82
C SER A 73 17.28 6.84 -6.54
N PHE A 74 17.48 6.44 -5.29
CA PHE A 74 18.63 5.64 -4.88
C PHE A 74 18.57 4.21 -5.45
N GLN A 75 17.40 3.58 -5.38
CA GLN A 75 17.18 2.22 -5.90
C GLN A 75 17.31 2.15 -7.43
N ASN A 76 16.77 3.14 -8.15
CA ASN A 76 16.98 3.28 -9.58
C ASN A 76 18.48 3.41 -9.90
N ARG A 77 19.24 4.19 -9.13
CA ARG A 77 20.69 4.33 -9.34
C ARG A 77 21.45 3.02 -9.15
N ILE A 78 21.01 2.17 -8.22
CA ILE A 78 21.56 0.81 -8.05
C ILE A 78 21.18 -0.08 -9.24
N TYR A 79 19.93 0.00 -9.70
CA TYR A 79 19.45 -0.73 -10.87
C TYR A 79 20.24 -0.36 -12.15
N TRP A 80 20.47 0.93 -12.41
CA TRP A 80 21.28 1.39 -13.54
C TRP A 80 22.74 0.89 -13.47
N ARG A 81 23.34 0.86 -12.28
CA ARG A 81 24.68 0.29 -12.07
C ARG A 81 24.74 -1.22 -12.28
N GLN A 82 23.64 -1.93 -12.02
CA GLN A 82 23.53 -3.37 -12.33
C GLN A 82 23.27 -3.59 -13.83
N MET A 83 22.55 -2.70 -14.50
CA MET A 83 22.40 -2.68 -15.96
C MET A 83 23.73 -2.51 -16.69
N GLU A 84 24.58 -1.58 -16.22
CA GLU A 84 25.91 -1.32 -16.80
C GLU A 84 26.87 -2.51 -16.66
N LYS A 85 26.63 -3.41 -15.70
CA LYS A 85 27.44 -4.62 -15.47
C LYS A 85 26.93 -5.86 -16.22
N SER A 86 25.76 -5.77 -16.86
CA SER A 86 25.19 -6.88 -17.63
C SER A 86 25.64 -6.81 -19.09
N GLU A 87 26.24 -7.89 -19.61
CA GLU A 87 26.77 -7.98 -20.99
C GLU A 87 25.74 -7.64 -22.09
N THR A 88 24.44 -7.73 -21.80
CA THR A 88 23.35 -7.47 -22.75
C THR A 88 22.76 -6.05 -22.69
N GLY A 89 23.24 -5.18 -21.78
CA GLY A 89 22.76 -3.80 -21.65
C GLY A 89 21.28 -3.66 -21.25
N ARG A 90 20.63 -4.76 -20.84
CA ARG A 90 19.25 -4.81 -20.36
C ARG A 90 19.22 -5.53 -19.01
N ALA A 91 18.72 -4.87 -17.96
CA ALA A 91 18.40 -5.57 -16.72
C ALA A 91 17.04 -6.27 -16.85
N PRO A 92 16.90 -7.49 -16.30
CA PRO A 92 15.62 -8.17 -16.22
C PRO A 92 14.60 -7.30 -15.46
N PRO A 93 13.35 -7.16 -15.95
CA PRO A 93 12.29 -6.39 -15.27
C PRO A 93 12.02 -6.90 -13.85
N GLU A 94 12.39 -8.15 -13.54
CA GLU A 94 12.32 -8.79 -12.22
C GLU A 94 13.23 -8.13 -11.17
N ALA A 95 14.30 -7.45 -11.58
CA ALA A 95 15.14 -6.70 -10.65
C ALA A 95 14.38 -5.51 -10.02
N ARG A 96 13.29 -5.04 -10.64
CA ARG A 96 12.38 -4.03 -10.05
C ARG A 96 11.42 -4.62 -9.03
N LEU A 97 11.13 -5.92 -9.10
CA LEU A 97 10.24 -6.61 -8.16
C LEU A 97 10.83 -6.69 -6.75
N HIS A 98 12.16 -6.67 -6.62
CA HIS A 98 12.85 -6.70 -5.33
C HIS A 98 12.48 -5.51 -4.43
N VAL A 99 12.24 -4.34 -5.04
CA VAL A 99 11.75 -3.14 -4.34
C VAL A 99 10.32 -3.33 -3.85
N ALA A 100 9.47 -3.96 -4.66
CA ALA A 100 8.11 -4.32 -4.24
C ALA A 100 8.13 -5.33 -3.09
N MET A 101 9.07 -6.29 -3.07
CA MET A 101 9.24 -7.23 -1.96
C MET A 101 9.63 -6.51 -0.66
N MET A 102 10.53 -5.52 -0.71
CA MET A 102 10.85 -4.69 0.46
C MET A 102 9.63 -3.93 0.96
N GLY A 103 8.87 -3.29 0.05
CA GLY A 103 7.62 -2.61 0.38
C GLY A 103 6.57 -3.55 0.98
N SER A 104 6.52 -4.81 0.51
CA SER A 104 5.59 -5.84 0.99
C SER A 104 5.83 -6.28 2.43
N VAL A 105 7.06 -6.14 2.93
CA VAL A 105 7.41 -6.40 4.33
C VAL A 105 7.19 -5.17 5.20
N LEU A 106 7.51 -3.99 4.68
CA LEU A 106 7.31 -2.71 5.39
C LEU A 106 5.85 -2.42 5.71
N ALA A 107 4.93 -2.75 4.80
CA ALA A 107 3.51 -2.53 4.98
C ALA A 107 2.89 -3.29 6.17
N PRO A 108 3.00 -4.63 6.28
CA PRO A 108 2.47 -5.38 7.42
C PRO A 108 3.20 -5.03 8.72
N VAL A 109 4.49 -4.72 8.69
CA VAL A 109 5.22 -4.22 9.88
C VAL A 109 4.62 -2.90 10.38
N GLY A 110 4.31 -1.98 9.48
CA GLY A 110 3.64 -0.72 9.83
C GLY A 110 2.23 -0.93 10.39
N LEU A 111 1.46 -1.85 9.80
CA LEU A 111 0.11 -2.19 10.30
C LEU A 111 0.15 -2.84 11.67
N TRP A 112 1.09 -3.76 11.89
CA TRP A 112 1.23 -4.43 13.18
C TRP A 112 1.68 -3.45 14.27
N TRP A 113 2.62 -2.56 13.94
CA TRP A 113 3.02 -1.47 14.81
C TRP A 113 1.83 -0.57 15.15
N PHE A 114 1.03 -0.16 14.15
CA PHE A 114 -0.16 0.65 14.36
C PHE A 114 -1.17 -0.06 15.29
N ALA A 115 -1.44 -1.35 15.05
CA ALA A 115 -2.36 -2.13 15.87
C ALA A 115 -1.94 -2.19 17.34
N TRP A 116 -0.64 -2.39 17.61
CA TRP A 116 -0.11 -2.46 18.98
C TRP A 116 -0.13 -1.11 19.71
N THR A 117 0.06 -0.02 18.95
CA THR A 117 0.19 1.33 19.50
C THR A 117 -1.12 2.10 19.54
N SER A 118 -2.21 1.47 19.10
CA SER A 118 -3.57 2.00 19.17
C SER A 118 -4.15 2.01 20.60
N THR A 119 -3.42 1.53 21.61
CA THR A 119 -3.89 1.48 22.99
C THR A 119 -3.90 2.87 23.67
N PRO A 120 -4.83 3.11 24.62
CA PRO A 120 -4.94 4.40 25.31
C PRO A 120 -3.68 4.77 26.13
N ASN A 121 -2.87 3.80 26.55
CA ASN A 121 -1.66 4.03 27.35
C ASN A 121 -0.43 4.52 26.57
N VAL A 122 -0.40 4.37 25.24
CA VAL A 122 0.78 4.74 24.42
C VAL A 122 0.74 6.21 23.98
N HIS A 123 1.89 6.90 23.94
CA HIS A 123 1.94 8.31 23.52
C HIS A 123 1.45 8.49 22.07
N TRP A 124 0.63 9.51 21.80
CA TRP A 124 -0.05 9.75 20.52
C TRP A 124 0.88 9.82 19.30
N ILE A 125 2.16 10.15 19.50
CA ILE A 125 3.15 10.25 18.41
C ILE A 125 3.53 8.88 17.82
N VAL A 126 3.47 7.82 18.63
CA VAL A 126 3.91 6.48 18.22
C VAL A 126 3.02 5.88 17.12
N PRO A 127 1.67 5.90 17.22
CA PRO A 127 0.81 5.44 16.13
C PRO A 127 0.92 6.33 14.86
N ILE A 128 1.27 7.62 15.00
CA ILE A 128 1.55 8.49 13.85
C ILE A 128 2.83 8.05 13.14
N LEU A 129 3.88 7.72 13.90
CA LEU A 129 5.14 7.22 13.35
C LEU A 129 4.99 5.83 12.70
N ALA A 130 4.08 4.98 13.19
CA ALA A 130 3.74 3.71 12.54
C ALA A 130 3.15 3.90 11.13
N GLY A 131 2.56 5.06 10.84
CA GLY A 131 2.10 5.45 9.50
C GLY A 131 3.24 5.64 8.49
N VAL A 132 4.46 5.94 8.94
CA VAL A 132 5.64 6.17 8.08
C VAL A 132 6.08 4.89 7.33
N PRO A 133 6.37 3.75 7.98
CA PRO A 133 6.74 2.53 7.28
C PRO A 133 5.60 2.00 6.40
N PHE A 134 4.34 2.14 6.83
CA PHE A 134 3.18 1.79 6.00
C PHE A 134 3.11 2.63 4.73
N GLY A 135 3.19 3.96 4.85
CA GLY A 135 3.17 4.88 3.72
C GLY A 135 4.35 4.66 2.75
N ALA A 136 5.54 4.39 3.29
CA ALA A 136 6.71 4.06 2.49
C ALA A 136 6.53 2.74 1.71
N GLY A 137 5.98 1.70 2.35
CA GLY A 137 5.69 0.42 1.71
C GLY A 137 4.67 0.54 0.56
N VAL A 138 3.57 1.27 0.79
CA VAL A 138 2.55 1.53 -0.25
C VAL A 138 3.15 2.28 -1.44
N ALA A 139 3.96 3.31 -1.19
CA ALA A 139 4.62 4.07 -2.26
C ALA A 139 5.57 3.18 -3.08
N GLN A 140 6.43 2.39 -2.43
CA GLN A 140 7.38 1.50 -3.12
C GLN A 140 6.68 0.43 -3.95
N ILE A 141 5.60 -0.17 -3.45
CA ILE A 141 4.80 -1.15 -4.19
C ILE A 141 4.23 -0.52 -5.46
N LEU A 142 3.52 0.61 -5.32
CA LEU A 142 2.88 1.29 -6.46
C LEU A 142 3.86 1.65 -7.56
N GLN A 143 5.00 2.19 -7.15
CA GLN A 143 5.98 2.69 -8.09
C GLN A 143 6.71 1.54 -8.75
N SER A 144 7.10 0.49 -8.02
CA SER A 144 7.71 -0.73 -8.58
C SER A 144 6.80 -1.40 -9.62
N LEU A 145 5.52 -1.52 -9.32
CA LEU A 145 4.53 -2.12 -10.22
C LEU A 145 4.31 -1.29 -11.49
N THR A 146 4.21 0.03 -11.35
CA THR A 146 4.07 0.93 -12.51
C THR A 146 5.29 0.80 -13.41
N THR A 147 6.48 0.80 -12.82
CA THR A 147 7.76 0.72 -13.52
C THR A 147 8.01 -0.68 -14.10
N TYR A 148 7.46 -1.75 -13.50
CA TYR A 148 7.44 -3.11 -14.07
C TYR A 148 6.51 -3.24 -15.30
N LEU A 149 5.30 -2.69 -15.22
CA LEU A 149 4.37 -2.69 -16.35
C LEU A 149 4.94 -1.91 -17.54
N MET A 150 5.72 -0.85 -17.27
CA MET A 150 6.35 -0.02 -18.29
C MET A 150 7.38 -0.80 -19.11
N ASP A 151 8.25 -1.56 -18.43
CA ASP A 151 9.27 -2.36 -19.08
C ASP A 151 8.69 -3.57 -19.80
N THR A 152 7.68 -4.22 -19.21
CA THR A 152 7.11 -5.47 -19.76
C THR A 152 6.25 -5.20 -20.99
N TYR A 153 5.43 -4.15 -20.97
CA TYR A 153 4.41 -3.94 -22.00
C TYR A 153 4.74 -2.85 -23.02
N ASN A 154 5.84 -2.09 -22.86
CA ASN A 154 6.34 -1.03 -23.78
C ASN A 154 5.22 -0.23 -24.52
N VAL A 155 4.70 -0.75 -25.64
CA VAL A 155 3.63 -0.14 -26.46
C VAL A 155 2.25 -0.15 -25.77
N TYR A 156 1.94 -1.16 -24.94
CA TYR A 156 0.65 -1.35 -24.27
C TYR A 156 0.63 -0.93 -22.80
N PHE A 157 1.72 -0.35 -22.29
CA PHE A 157 1.86 0.06 -20.89
C PHE A 157 0.72 0.97 -20.40
N ALA A 158 0.29 1.95 -21.22
CA ALA A 158 -0.76 2.88 -20.84
C ALA A 158 -2.10 2.17 -20.59
N SER A 159 -2.43 1.18 -21.41
CA SER A 159 -3.65 0.37 -21.25
C SER A 159 -3.55 -0.58 -20.05
N ALA A 160 -2.39 -1.20 -19.82
CA ALA A 160 -2.17 -2.08 -18.67
C ALA A 160 -2.25 -1.32 -17.33
N THR A 161 -1.69 -0.11 -17.28
CA THR A 161 -1.77 0.77 -16.13
C THR A 161 -3.20 1.22 -15.89
N ALA A 162 -3.92 1.63 -16.94
CA ALA A 162 -5.34 1.99 -16.85
C ALA A 162 -6.19 0.82 -16.32
N ALA A 163 -5.93 -0.40 -16.79
CA ALA A 163 -6.63 -1.60 -16.31
C ALA A 163 -6.42 -1.82 -14.81
N THR A 164 -5.18 -1.69 -14.35
CA THR A 164 -4.81 -1.80 -12.94
C THR A 164 -5.50 -0.73 -12.10
N VAL A 165 -5.58 0.51 -12.61
CA VAL A 165 -6.31 1.61 -11.95
C VAL A 165 -7.80 1.33 -11.86
N VAL A 166 -8.42 0.80 -12.92
CA VAL A 166 -9.85 0.47 -12.94
C VAL A 166 -10.16 -0.62 -11.91
N VAL A 167 -9.41 -1.71 -11.88
CA VAL A 167 -9.59 -2.79 -10.88
C VAL A 167 -9.37 -2.25 -9.47
N ARG A 168 -8.31 -1.46 -9.26
CA ARG A 168 -8.05 -0.78 -7.99
C ARG A 168 -9.22 0.11 -7.55
N SER A 169 -9.81 0.87 -8.47
CA SER A 169 -10.96 1.74 -8.16
C SER A 169 -12.21 0.94 -7.84
N PHE A 170 -12.48 -0.16 -8.56
CA PHE A 170 -13.59 -1.06 -8.23
C PHE A 170 -13.40 -1.70 -6.86
N CYS A 171 -12.21 -2.20 -6.55
CA CYS A 171 -11.92 -2.75 -5.24
C CYS A 171 -11.91 -1.69 -4.15
N GLY A 172 -11.41 -0.48 -4.43
CA GLY A 172 -11.44 0.67 -3.52
C GLY A 172 -12.86 1.19 -3.26
N ALA A 173 -13.81 0.97 -4.18
CA ALA A 173 -15.23 1.23 -3.96
C ALA A 173 -15.92 0.07 -3.21
N ALA A 174 -15.48 -1.17 -3.45
CA ALA A 174 -16.01 -2.35 -2.77
C ALA A 174 -15.52 -2.46 -1.32
N PHE A 175 -14.27 -2.09 -1.03
CA PHE A 175 -13.68 -2.23 0.31
C PHE A 175 -14.45 -1.45 1.38
N PRO A 176 -14.84 -0.18 1.20
CA PRO A 176 -15.68 0.54 2.15
C PRO A 176 -17.07 -0.09 2.33
N LEU A 177 -17.56 -0.86 1.35
CA LEU A 177 -18.83 -1.56 1.43
C LEU A 177 -18.74 -2.83 2.30
N PHE A 178 -17.59 -3.51 2.28
CA PHE A 178 -17.31 -4.70 3.09
C PHE A 178 -16.59 -4.39 4.41
N SER A 179 -15.92 -3.23 4.53
CA SER A 179 -15.14 -2.83 5.71
C SER A 179 -15.99 -2.79 6.98
N PRO A 180 -17.21 -2.22 7.01
CA PRO A 180 -18.06 -2.26 8.20
C PRO A 180 -18.40 -3.71 8.59
N ALA A 181 -18.82 -4.54 7.63
CA ALA A 181 -19.11 -5.95 7.86
C ALA A 181 -17.87 -6.77 8.26
N MET A 182 -16.68 -6.39 7.80
CA MET A 182 -15.41 -7.02 8.15
C MET A 182 -14.92 -6.54 9.52
N PHE A 183 -15.07 -5.27 9.89
CA PHE A 183 -14.80 -4.78 11.24
C PHE A 183 -15.79 -5.38 12.26
N ASP A 184 -17.05 -5.54 11.89
CA ASP A 184 -18.08 -6.21 12.70
C ASP A 184 -17.84 -7.74 12.81
N ALA A 185 -17.27 -8.38 11.77
CA ALA A 185 -16.98 -9.83 11.77
C ALA A 185 -15.60 -10.21 12.32
N LEU A 186 -14.55 -9.40 12.11
CA LEU A 186 -13.23 -9.59 12.75
C LEU A 186 -13.25 -9.14 14.21
N GLY A 187 -14.15 -8.21 14.54
CA GLY A 187 -14.29 -7.59 15.85
C GLY A 187 -13.05 -6.80 16.27
N ASP A 188 -13.25 -5.93 17.25
CA ASP A 188 -12.18 -5.41 18.12
C ASP A 188 -11.37 -6.54 18.83
N GLN A 189 -11.73 -7.81 18.60
CA GLN A 189 -11.29 -8.99 19.34
C GLN A 189 -9.88 -9.48 18.99
N TRP A 190 -9.33 -9.25 17.79
CA TRP A 190 -7.95 -9.70 17.50
C TRP A 190 -6.87 -8.75 18.02
N ALA A 191 -7.20 -7.47 18.21
CA ALA A 191 -6.35 -6.55 18.94
C ALA A 191 -6.44 -6.76 20.47
N MET A 192 -7.58 -7.24 20.99
CA MET A 192 -7.72 -7.58 22.42
C MET A 192 -7.21 -8.98 22.81
N LYS A 193 -7.24 -9.99 21.91
CA LYS A 193 -6.97 -11.39 22.29
C LYS A 193 -5.49 -11.78 22.42
N ILE A 194 -4.54 -11.01 21.91
CA ILE A 194 -3.11 -11.34 22.08
C ILE A 194 -2.44 -10.63 23.28
N TRP A 195 -3.19 -9.78 24.02
CA TRP A 195 -2.69 -9.08 25.22
C TRP A 195 -3.62 -9.14 26.45
N MET A 196 -4.54 -10.11 26.50
CA MET A 196 -5.22 -10.47 27.75
C MET A 196 -4.90 -11.90 28.18
N VAL A 197 -3.61 -12.21 28.28
CA VAL A 197 -3.13 -13.28 29.19
C VAL A 197 -2.17 -12.62 30.17
N ASP A 198 -2.71 -12.36 31.35
CA ASP A 198 -2.07 -12.17 32.65
C ASP A 198 -0.95 -11.14 32.79
N SER A 199 -1.20 -10.05 33.52
CA SER A 199 -1.09 -10.13 34.99
C SER A 199 -1.37 -8.78 35.66
N LYS A 200 -2.37 -8.78 36.55
CA LYS A 200 -2.60 -7.96 37.76
C LYS A 200 -2.64 -6.43 37.65
#